data_AF-A0A8T5MH77-F1
#
_entry.id   AF-A0A8T5MH77-F1
#
_cell.length_a   1.000
_cell.length_b   1.000
_cell.length_c   1.000
_cell.angle_alpha   90.00
_cell.angle_beta   90.00
_cell.angle_gamma   90.00
#
_symmetry.space_group_name_H-M   'P 1'
#
loop_
_entity.id
_entity.type
_entity.pdbx_description
1 polymer ?
#
loop_
_entity_poly.entity_id
_entity_poly.type
_entity_poly.pdbx_seq_one_letter_code
_entity_poly.pdbx_strand_id
1 'polypeptide(L)'
;MVFDLLAFAAGVVYGYVNPGKEKKGKLLRKGLRMGVVVGIVFGFLNLFLEGSLGFGATLIGSIIGIGFLTLIFILGTIIGDWLEHKIKK
;
A
#
# COMPACT_ATOMS: atom_id res chain seq x y z
N MET A 1 5.54 11.29 -3.49
CA MET A 1 6.43 11.80 -2.42
C MET A 1 5.71 11.95 -1.08
N VAL A 2 4.68 12.79 -0.95
CA VAL A 2 3.97 12.97 0.34
C VAL A 2 3.25 11.68 0.78
N PHE A 3 2.49 11.03 -0.11
CA PHE A 3 1.81 9.78 0.19
C PHE A 3 2.77 8.63 0.54
N ASP A 4 3.95 8.62 -0.07
CA ASP A 4 4.99 7.61 0.20
C ASP A 4 5.51 7.74 1.63
N LEU A 5 5.80 8.97 2.07
CA LEU A 5 6.19 9.28 3.45
C LEU A 5 5.08 8.94 4.45
N LEU A 6 3.83 9.24 4.12
CA LEU A 6 2.68 8.91 4.98
C LEU A 6 2.51 7.40 5.10
N ALA A 7 2.60 6.65 3.99
CA ALA A 7 2.52 5.20 3.99
C ALA A 7 3.68 4.57 4.79
N PHE A 8 4.88 5.11 4.65
CA PHE A 8 6.04 4.68 5.42
C PHE A 8 5.83 4.92 6.92
N ALA A 9 5.49 6.15 7.32
CA ALA A 9 5.27 6.52 8.71
C ALA A 9 4.12 5.71 9.34
N ALA A 10 3.01 5.54 8.62
CA ALA A 10 1.90 4.68 9.05
C ALA A 10 2.36 3.23 9.23
N GLY A 11 3.22 2.73 8.33
CA GLY A 11 3.83 1.41 8.43
C GLY A 11 4.68 1.29 9.70
N VAL A 12 5.55 2.26 9.97
CA VAL A 12 6.39 2.29 11.19
C VAL A 12 5.54 2.28 12.45
N VAL A 13 4.55 3.17 12.55
CA VAL A 13 3.64 3.22 13.70
C VAL A 13 2.88 1.90 13.86
N TYR A 14 2.38 1.33 12.76
CA TYR A 14 1.64 0.07 12.79
C TYR A 14 2.50 -1.11 13.27
N GLY A 15 3.73 -1.23 12.75
CA GLY A 15 4.68 -2.26 13.20
C GLY A 15 5.06 -2.09 14.67
N TYR A 16 5.33 -0.86 15.11
CA TYR A 16 5.66 -0.57 16.50
C TYR A 16 4.52 -0.92 17.48
N VAL A 17 3.26 -0.65 17.09
CA VAL A 17 2.08 -0.94 17.94
C VAL A 17 1.66 -2.42 17.87
N ASN A 18 1.88 -3.10 16.75
CA ASN A 18 1.45 -4.48 16.52
C ASN A 18 2.61 -5.40 16.09
N PRO A 19 3.66 -5.54 16.91
CA PRO A 19 4.86 -6.29 16.55
C PRO A 19 4.54 -7.75 16.24
N GLY A 20 5.00 -8.23 15.07
CA GLY A 20 4.94 -9.65 14.70
C GLY A 20 3.54 -10.24 14.46
N LYS A 21 2.46 -9.43 14.46
CA LYS A 21 1.08 -9.94 14.35
C LYS A 21 0.67 -10.38 12.94
N GLU A 22 1.34 -9.93 11.87
CA GLU A 22 0.97 -10.28 10.49
C GLU A 22 2.09 -10.96 9.68
N LYS A 23 1.73 -12.04 8.98
CA LYS A 23 2.57 -12.60 7.90
C LYS A 23 2.62 -11.54 6.79
N LYS A 24 3.75 -10.86 6.62
CA LYS A 24 3.98 -9.76 5.64
C LYS A 24 3.45 -10.07 4.23
N GLY A 25 3.46 -11.34 3.80
CA GLY A 25 2.85 -11.80 2.54
C GLY A 25 1.31 -11.70 2.47
N LYS A 26 0.59 -11.82 3.60
CA LYS A 26 -0.86 -11.57 3.67
C LYS A 26 -1.18 -10.08 3.51
N LEU A 27 -0.41 -9.20 4.15
CA LEU A 27 -0.47 -7.75 3.97
C LEU A 27 -0.30 -7.36 2.49
N LEU A 28 0.71 -7.93 1.83
CA LEU A 28 0.99 -7.68 0.42
C LEU A 28 -0.17 -8.16 -0.49
N ARG A 29 -0.74 -9.34 -0.23
CA ARG A 29 -1.94 -9.83 -0.95
C ARG A 29 -3.17 -8.95 -0.71
N LYS A 30 -3.34 -8.43 0.51
CA LYS A 30 -4.46 -7.55 0.87
C LYS A 30 -4.32 -6.19 0.17
N GLY A 31 -3.11 -5.62 0.14
CA GLY A 31 -2.78 -4.40 -0.58
C GLY A 31 -2.97 -4.54 -2.09
N LEU A 32 -2.49 -5.62 -2.70
CA LEU A 32 -2.75 -5.94 -4.11
C LEU A 32 -4.25 -6.07 -4.42
N ARG A 33 -5.02 -6.74 -3.56
CA ARG A 33 -6.47 -6.85 -3.73
C ARG A 33 -7.15 -5.49 -3.68
N MET A 34 -6.77 -4.63 -2.72
CA MET A 34 -7.27 -3.25 -2.68
C MET A 34 -6.82 -2.45 -3.91
N GLY A 35 -5.59 -2.65 -4.38
CA GLY A 35 -5.06 -2.01 -5.57
C GLY A 35 -5.87 -2.33 -6.83
N VAL A 36 -6.26 -3.59 -7.00
CA VAL A 36 -7.13 -4.02 -8.09
C VAL A 36 -8.53 -3.41 -7.95
N VAL A 37 -9.13 -3.43 -6.76
CA VAL A 37 -10.46 -2.86 -6.53
C VAL A 37 -10.47 -1.36 -6.84
N VAL A 38 -9.51 -0.61 -6.30
CA VAL A 38 -9.38 0.83 -6.51
C VAL A 38 -9.09 1.13 -7.98
N GLY A 39 -8.17 0.38 -8.60
CA GLY A 39 -7.84 0.55 -10.03
C GLY A 39 -9.02 0.27 -10.96
N ILE A 40 -9.89 -0.69 -10.63
CA ILE A 40 -11.13 -0.94 -11.37
C ILE A 40 -12.10 0.24 -11.22
N VAL A 41 -12.32 0.73 -9.99
CA VAL A 41 -13.25 1.83 -9.71
C VAL A 41 -12.81 3.11 -10.43
N PHE A 42 -11.56 3.52 -10.26
CA PHE A 42 -11.03 4.72 -10.93
C PHE A 42 -10.85 4.52 -12.43
N GLY A 43 -10.53 3.30 -12.88
CA GLY A 43 -10.49 2.95 -14.29
C GLY A 43 -11.84 3.19 -14.95
N PHE A 44 -12.92 2.66 -14.38
CA PHE A 44 -14.28 2.87 -14.91
C PHE A 44 -14.69 4.34 -14.89
N LEU A 45 -14.33 5.11 -13.85
CA LEU A 45 -14.59 6.55 -13.84
C LEU A 45 -13.88 7.25 -15.02
N ASN A 46 -12.61 6.93 -15.27
CA ASN A 46 -11.86 7.50 -16.39
C ASN A 46 -12.33 7.00 -17.76
N LEU A 47 -12.96 5.84 -17.85
CA LEU A 47 -13.58 5.36 -19.09
C LEU A 47 -14.63 6.35 -19.63
N PHE A 48 -15.38 7.01 -18.74
CA PHE A 48 -16.39 8.00 -19.11
C PHE A 48 -15.82 9.39 -19.41
N LEU A 49 -14.61 9.70 -18.94
CA LEU A 49 -13.95 11.00 -19.11
C LEU A 49 -13.02 11.04 -20.33
N GLU A 50 -12.19 10.00 -20.50
CA GLU A 50 -11.09 9.97 -21.47
C GLU A 50 -11.17 8.77 -22.44
N GLY A 51 -12.17 7.91 -22.31
CA GLY A 51 -12.36 6.73 -23.15
C GLY A 51 -11.47 5.54 -22.77
N SER A 52 -11.36 4.56 -23.67
CA SER A 52 -10.74 3.25 -23.40
C SER A 52 -9.23 3.31 -23.11
N LEU A 53 -8.52 4.30 -23.66
CA LEU A 53 -7.10 4.53 -23.41
C LEU A 53 -6.86 5.03 -21.98
N GLY A 54 -7.70 5.95 -21.49
CA GLY A 54 -7.67 6.43 -20.10
C GLY A 54 -7.97 5.33 -19.08
N PHE A 55 -8.87 4.39 -19.43
CA PHE A 55 -9.18 3.21 -18.60
C PHE A 55 -7.94 2.33 -18.37
N GLY A 56 -7.27 1.91 -19.45
CA GLY A 56 -6.11 1.01 -19.36
C GLY A 56 -4.94 1.61 -18.57
N ALA A 57 -4.62 2.88 -18.86
CA ALA A 57 -3.56 3.61 -18.15
C ALA A 57 -3.86 3.77 -16.66
N THR A 58 -5.10 4.14 -16.32
CA THR A 58 -5.53 4.34 -14.91
C THR A 58 -5.52 3.04 -14.13
N LEU A 59 -6.01 1.95 -14.74
CA LEU A 59 -6.09 0.65 -14.09
C LEU A 59 -4.68 0.12 -13.75
N ILE A 60 -3.76 0.14 -14.73
CA ILE A 60 -2.38 -0.31 -14.53
C ILE A 60 -1.66 0.61 -13.54
N GLY A 61 -1.79 1.94 -13.70
CA GLY A 61 -1.16 2.92 -12.81
C GLY A 61 -1.61 2.79 -11.36
N SER A 62 -2.90 2.55 -11.13
CA SER A 62 -3.45 2.38 -9.78
C SER A 62 -2.95 1.10 -9.10
N ILE A 63 -2.89 -0.01 -9.85
CA ILE A 63 -2.37 -1.29 -9.33
C ILE A 63 -0.90 -1.14 -8.94
N ILE A 64 -0.09 -0.54 -9.82
CA ILE A 64 1.35 -0.32 -9.56
C ILE A 64 1.53 0.65 -8.38
N GLY A 65 0.82 1.78 -8.37
CA GLY A 65 0.92 2.80 -7.32
C GLY A 65 0.55 2.28 -5.95
N ILE A 66 -0.58 1.56 -5.83
CA ILE A 66 -1.02 0.96 -4.57
C ILE A 66 -0.10 -0.18 -4.15
N GLY A 67 0.38 -0.98 -5.10
CA GLY A 67 1.40 -2.01 -4.85
C GLY A 67 2.68 -1.40 -4.26
N PHE A 68 3.16 -0.29 -4.83
CA PHE A 68 4.35 0.42 -4.36
C PHE A 68 4.15 1.01 -2.96
N LEU A 69 3.02 1.68 -2.71
CA LEU A 69 2.66 2.18 -1.38
C LEU A 69 2.57 1.05 -0.34
N THR A 70 2.00 -0.10 -0.73
CA THR A 70 1.95 -1.29 0.12
C THR A 70 3.35 -1.80 0.45
N LEU A 71 4.27 -1.79 -0.52
CA LEU A 71 5.66 -2.19 -0.31
C LEU A 71 6.37 -1.27 0.70
N ILE A 72 6.21 0.04 0.53
CA ILE A 72 6.76 1.05 1.44
C ILE A 72 6.18 0.90 2.85
N PHE A 73 4.86 0.73 2.96
CA PHE A 73 4.20 0.48 4.23
C PHE A 73 4.77 -0.77 4.92
N ILE A 74 4.93 -1.87 4.18
CA ILE A 74 5.55 -3.09 4.72
C ILE A 74 6.96 -2.81 5.22
N LEU A 75 7.81 -2.11 4.46
CA LEU A 75 9.14 -1.72 4.94
C LEU A 75 9.08 -0.91 6.24
N GLY A 76 8.13 0.04 6.34
CA GLY A 76 7.84 0.76 7.56
C GLY A 76 7.51 -0.18 8.73
N THR A 77 6.63 -1.17 8.52
CA THR A 77 6.27 -2.14 9.58
C THR A 77 7.47 -2.93 10.10
N ILE A 78 8.43 -3.28 9.23
CA ILE A 78 9.66 -3.98 9.65
C ILE A 78 10.50 -3.11 10.59
N ILE A 79 10.62 -1.83 10.26
CA ILE A 79 11.37 -0.86 11.07
C ILE A 79 10.65 -0.60 12.40
N GLY A 80 9.32 -0.49 12.37
CA GLY A 80 8.48 -0.37 13.56
C GLY A 80 8.63 -1.56 14.51
N ASP A 81 8.56 -2.79 13.99
CA ASP A 81 8.78 -4.03 14.74
C ASP A 81 10.19 -4.05 15.38
N TRP A 82 11.22 -3.62 14.63
CA TRP A 82 12.59 -3.57 15.14
C TRP A 82 12.78 -2.51 16.24
N LEU A 83 12.13 -1.35 16.10
CA LEU A 83 12.10 -0.30 17.13
C LEU A 83 11.40 -0.78 18.40
N GLU A 84 10.29 -1.49 18.28
CA GLU A 84 9.58 -2.07 19.44
C GLU A 84 10.51 -3.03 20.19
N HIS A 85 11.19 -3.91 19.45
CA HIS A 85 12.10 -4.89 20.04
C HIS A 85 13.30 -4.26 20.76
N LYS A 86 13.79 -3.09 20.32
CA LYS A 86 14.91 -2.40 20.99
C LYS A 86 14.50 -1.52 22.16
N ILE A 87 13.26 -1.03 22.17
CA ILE A 87 12.80 -0.06 23.17
C ILE A 87 12.11 -0.77 24.34
N LYS A 88 11.34 -1.82 24.06
CA LYS A 88 10.54 -2.54 25.08
C LYS A 88 11.13 -3.88 25.51
N LYS A 89 12.06 -4.43 24.75
CA LYS A 89 12.83 -5.63 25.07
C LYS A 89 14.31 -5.29 25.16
#